data_AF-A0A7C0WF71-F1
#
_entry.id   AF-A0A7C0WF71-F1
#
_cell.length_a   1.000
_cell.length_b   1.000
_cell.length_c   1.000
_cell.angle_alpha   90.00
_cell.angle_beta   90.00
_cell.angle_gamma   90.00
#
_symmetry.space_group_name_H-M   'P 1'
#
loop_
_entity.id
_entity.type
_entity.pdbx_description
1 polymer ?
#
loop_
_entity_poly.entity_id
_entity_poly.type
_entity_poly.pdbx_seq_one_letter_code
_entity_poly.pdbx_strand_id
1 'polypeptide(L)'
;EALIMEVNVNKGFKLGAEWVGSEYISAGDGRTKVYGGGFTGANIMPTPNTTTNVIGFPEGFSVGVMGQTIKIGDFYFPNLGAVFQAYQKDTDIHILSTPQILTLDNEEAEIYVGENIPYQTRQETSQTDRDYSSYEYKDVGVSLKITPQINEERFVRLNIFQEVTKVVDNEGNRPTTLKRNTKTTVTIKDRNTIVIGGLIGDDITNTVHQVPCLGNIPFMGWLFKYKSENREKRNLFIFITPHIIENPVEAKAIYEEKKGDIDKVKEGVIRKYKMKRNKK
;
A
#
# COMPACT_ATOMS: atom_id res chain seq x y z
N GLU A 1 19.59 -18.89 8.60
CA GLU A 1 18.49 -18.44 7.71
C GLU A 1 17.66 -17.39 8.41
N ALA A 2 17.18 -16.39 7.69
CA ALA A 2 16.19 -15.46 8.21
C ALA A 2 14.93 -15.50 7.34
N LEU A 3 13.76 -15.39 7.96
CA LEU A 3 12.47 -15.26 7.29
C LEU A 3 11.82 -13.97 7.77
N ILE A 4 11.56 -13.06 6.84
CA ILE A 4 10.90 -11.79 7.10
C ILE A 4 9.50 -11.88 6.50
N MET A 5 8.50 -11.85 7.39
CA MET A 5 7.10 -11.95 7.01
C MET A 5 6.39 -10.64 7.34
N GLU A 6 5.94 -9.94 6.31
CA GLU A 6 5.01 -8.81 6.45
C GLU A 6 3.60 -9.32 6.14
N VAL A 7 2.69 -9.18 7.09
CA VAL A 7 1.27 -9.45 6.91
C VAL A 7 0.58 -8.10 6.88
N ASN A 8 0.14 -7.69 5.69
CA ASN A 8 -0.73 -6.53 5.53
C ASN A 8 -2.15 -7.05 5.27
N VAL A 9 -3.04 -6.77 6.21
CA VAL A 9 -4.47 -7.04 6.07
C VAL A 9 -5.16 -5.70 5.92
N ASN A 10 -5.77 -5.48 4.76
CA ASN A 10 -6.59 -4.30 4.51
C ASN A 10 -8.04 -4.75 4.36
N LYS A 11 -8.89 -4.29 5.28
CA LYS A 11 -10.33 -4.49 5.25
C LYS A 11 -11.03 -3.16 5.06
N GLY A 12 -11.75 -3.04 3.95
CA GLY A 12 -12.58 -1.90 3.64
C GLY A 12 -14.05 -2.28 3.61
N PHE A 13 -14.89 -1.55 4.34
CA PHE A 13 -16.33 -1.65 4.28
C PHE A 13 -16.93 -0.28 3.98
N LYS A 14 -17.73 -0.20 2.91
CA LYS A 14 -18.45 1.01 2.51
C LYS A 14 -19.93 0.70 2.38
N LEU A 15 -20.76 1.51 3.03
CA LEU A 15 -22.21 1.43 2.97
C LEU A 15 -22.83 2.83 3.03
N GLY A 16 -23.67 3.14 2.04
CA GLY A 16 -24.46 4.37 2.05
C GLY A 16 -25.22 4.60 0.76
N ALA A 17 -25.99 5.69 0.77
CA ALA A 17 -26.59 6.26 -0.43
C ALA A 17 -25.99 7.64 -0.64
N GLU A 18 -25.64 7.91 -1.89
CA GLU A 18 -25.05 9.18 -2.31
C GLU A 18 -26.05 9.90 -3.21
N TRP A 19 -26.33 11.15 -2.86
CA TRP A 19 -27.21 12.03 -3.62
C TRP A 19 -26.37 13.11 -4.28
N VAL A 20 -26.61 13.29 -5.57
CA VAL A 20 -26.16 14.46 -6.30
C VAL A 20 -27.38 15.06 -6.99
N GLY A 21 -27.57 16.35 -6.75
CA GLY A 21 -28.59 17.12 -7.42
C GLY A 21 -27.95 18.34 -8.04
N SER A 22 -28.26 18.60 -9.30
CA SER A 22 -28.05 19.91 -9.89
C SER A 22 -29.34 20.42 -10.52
N GLU A 23 -29.49 21.74 -10.52
CA GLU A 23 -30.65 22.40 -11.08
C GLU A 23 -30.22 23.65 -11.85
N TYR A 24 -30.88 23.85 -12.98
CA TYR A 24 -30.70 24.98 -13.86
C TYR A 24 -31.83 25.97 -13.60
N ILE A 25 -31.49 27.17 -13.13
CA ILE A 25 -32.47 28.25 -12.96
C ILE A 25 -32.21 29.32 -14.00
N SER A 26 -33.21 29.56 -14.85
CA SER A 26 -33.23 30.73 -15.73
C SER A 26 -33.58 31.95 -14.89
N ALA A 27 -32.60 32.82 -14.66
CA ALA A 27 -32.91 34.19 -14.27
C ALA A 27 -33.56 34.86 -15.49
N GLY A 28 -34.65 35.60 -15.30
CA GLY A 28 -35.48 36.20 -16.36
C GLY A 28 -34.77 37.15 -17.36
N ASP A 29 -33.44 37.21 -17.33
CA ASP A 29 -32.54 37.95 -18.22
C ASP A 29 -31.76 37.00 -19.17
N GLY A 30 -32.29 35.80 -19.47
CA GLY A 30 -31.64 34.82 -20.38
C GLY A 30 -30.40 34.13 -19.81
N ARG A 31 -30.10 34.32 -18.52
CA ARG A 31 -28.95 33.73 -17.81
C ARG A 31 -29.37 32.44 -17.11
N THR A 32 -28.58 31.38 -17.25
CA THR A 32 -28.75 30.13 -16.48
C THR A 32 -27.80 30.14 -15.29
N LYS A 33 -28.33 30.00 -14.09
CA LYS A 33 -27.58 29.71 -12.86
C LYS A 33 -27.62 28.22 -12.60
N VAL A 34 -26.49 27.63 -12.25
CA VAL A 34 -26.43 26.22 -11.84
C VAL A 34 -26.32 26.19 -10.32
N TYR A 35 -27.26 25.51 -9.69
CA TYR A 35 -27.22 25.15 -8.28
C TYR A 35 -26.89 23.66 -8.22
N GLY A 36 -25.94 23.29 -7.37
CA GLY A 36 -25.53 21.90 -7.26
C GLY A 36 -25.04 21.60 -5.86
N GLY A 37 -25.32 20.39 -5.40
CA GLY A 37 -24.84 19.89 -4.12
C GLY A 37 -24.76 18.38 -4.13
N GLY A 38 -23.82 17.86 -3.37
CA GLY A 38 -23.59 16.42 -3.27
C GLY A 38 -22.80 16.06 -2.02
N PHE A 39 -22.73 14.76 -1.76
CA PHE A 39 -22.03 14.18 -0.59
C PHE A 39 -20.65 13.61 -0.93
N THR A 40 -20.39 13.39 -2.21
CA THR A 40 -19.12 12.89 -2.71
C THR A 40 -18.26 14.08 -3.12
N GLY A 41 -16.95 14.03 -2.88
CA GLY A 41 -16.00 14.94 -3.52
C GLY A 41 -15.91 14.80 -5.06
N ALA A 42 -16.95 14.24 -5.69
CA ALA A 42 -17.09 14.13 -7.12
C ALA A 42 -17.48 15.50 -7.70
N ASN A 43 -16.57 16.08 -8.46
CA ASN A 43 -16.77 16.42 -9.86
C ASN A 43 -18.24 16.43 -10.37
N ILE A 44 -19.01 17.47 -10.02
CA ILE A 44 -20.35 17.70 -10.61
C ILE A 44 -20.15 18.33 -11.99
N MET A 45 -20.77 17.76 -13.03
CA MET A 45 -20.72 18.27 -14.40
C MET A 45 -21.75 19.41 -14.62
N PRO A 46 -21.33 20.60 -15.08
CA PRO A 46 -22.23 21.60 -15.65
C PRO A 46 -21.89 21.75 -17.15
N THR A 47 -22.75 21.39 -18.10
CA THR A 47 -23.64 22.34 -18.81
C THR A 47 -24.16 21.66 -20.10
N PRO A 48 -25.23 22.15 -20.76
CA PRO A 48 -25.86 21.51 -21.92
C PRO A 48 -25.12 21.68 -23.26
N ASN A 49 -23.99 22.40 -23.32
CA ASN A 49 -23.25 22.56 -24.57
C ASN A 49 -21.75 22.87 -24.38
N THR A 50 -20.92 21.88 -24.73
CA THR A 50 -19.48 21.90 -25.00
C THR A 50 -18.47 22.26 -23.88
N THR A 51 -17.50 21.33 -23.71
CA THR A 51 -16.19 21.42 -23.03
C THR A 51 -16.12 21.49 -21.49
N THR A 52 -16.21 20.31 -20.86
CA THR A 52 -15.26 19.77 -19.84
C THR A 52 -14.71 20.68 -18.73
N ASN A 53 -15.54 21.48 -18.05
CA ASN A 53 -15.15 22.06 -16.77
C ASN A 53 -15.87 21.34 -15.63
N VAL A 54 -15.12 20.47 -14.95
CA VAL A 54 -15.61 19.62 -13.88
C VAL A 54 -15.39 20.32 -12.54
N ILE A 55 -16.45 20.51 -11.74
CA ILE A 55 -16.35 21.19 -10.43
C ILE A 55 -16.11 20.17 -9.33
N GLY A 56 -14.90 20.14 -8.77
CA GLY A 56 -14.56 19.35 -7.60
C GLY A 56 -15.05 20.02 -6.32
N PHE A 57 -15.91 19.33 -5.57
CA PHE A 57 -16.27 19.71 -4.20
C PHE A 57 -15.39 18.94 -3.21
N PRO A 58 -15.07 19.50 -2.02
CA PRO A 58 -14.41 18.73 -0.96
C PRO A 58 -15.35 17.62 -0.43
N GLU A 59 -14.78 16.57 0.17
CA GLU A 59 -15.56 15.49 0.78
C GLU A 59 -16.47 16.02 1.91
N GLY A 60 -17.76 15.66 1.88
CA GLY A 60 -18.77 16.14 2.84
C GLY A 60 -19.97 16.84 2.19
N PHE A 61 -20.89 17.37 3.01
CA PHE A 61 -22.05 18.12 2.52
C PHE A 61 -21.62 19.50 2.01
N SER A 62 -21.74 19.70 0.70
CA SER A 62 -21.42 20.97 0.05
C SER A 62 -22.56 21.43 -0.84
N VAL A 63 -22.82 22.74 -0.83
CA VAL A 63 -23.84 23.42 -1.65
C VAL A 63 -23.22 24.70 -2.19
N GLY A 64 -23.30 24.91 -3.51
CA GLY A 64 -22.70 26.07 -4.17
C GLY A 64 -23.50 26.57 -5.38
N VAL A 65 -23.18 27.79 -5.82
CA VAL A 65 -23.84 28.48 -6.95
C VAL A 65 -22.79 29.04 -7.91
N MET A 66 -22.93 28.79 -9.22
CA MET A 66 -22.12 29.39 -10.31
C MET A 66 -23.02 29.96 -11.42
N GLY A 67 -22.60 31.06 -12.07
CA GLY A 67 -23.22 31.59 -13.31
C GLY A 67 -22.14 31.84 -14.37
N GLN A 68 -22.35 31.90 -15.69
CA GLN A 68 -23.53 31.93 -16.58
C GLN A 68 -23.19 31.24 -17.94
N THR A 69 -24.19 30.78 -18.73
CA THR A 69 -24.37 31.00 -20.19
C THR A 69 -25.67 30.33 -20.73
N ILE A 70 -26.07 30.59 -21.99
CA ILE A 70 -27.39 30.98 -22.55
C ILE A 70 -28.44 29.86 -22.82
N LYS A 71 -29.73 30.25 -22.80
CA LYS A 71 -31.01 29.47 -22.87
C LYS A 71 -31.60 29.26 -24.28
N ILE A 72 -32.33 28.15 -24.48
CA ILE A 72 -33.37 27.93 -25.52
C ILE A 72 -34.60 27.27 -24.87
N GLY A 73 -35.79 27.90 -24.98
CA GLY A 73 -37.10 27.33 -24.56
C GLY A 73 -37.40 27.38 -23.05
N ASP A 74 -38.59 26.92 -22.61
CA ASP A 74 -39.19 27.29 -21.30
C ASP A 74 -39.34 26.19 -20.22
N PHE A 75 -38.66 25.04 -20.33
CA PHE A 75 -38.76 23.99 -19.30
C PHE A 75 -37.39 23.50 -18.82
N TYR A 76 -37.18 23.52 -17.49
CA TYR A 76 -36.04 22.93 -16.80
C TYR A 76 -36.55 22.01 -15.68
N PHE A 77 -36.02 20.80 -15.62
CA PHE A 77 -36.36 19.81 -14.58
C PHE A 77 -35.11 19.47 -13.76
N PRO A 78 -35.21 19.28 -12.43
CA PRO A 78 -34.08 18.85 -11.61
C PRO A 78 -33.68 17.41 -11.96
N ASN A 79 -32.39 17.16 -12.19
CA ASN A 79 -31.87 15.80 -12.36
C ASN A 79 -31.38 15.27 -11.02
N LEU A 80 -32.28 14.61 -10.27
CA LEU A 80 -31.89 13.93 -9.04
C LEU A 80 -31.25 12.58 -9.38
N GLY A 81 -29.93 12.47 -9.20
CA GLY A 81 -29.19 11.23 -9.31
C GLY A 81 -28.96 10.62 -7.94
N ALA A 82 -29.30 9.33 -7.79
CA ALA A 82 -28.99 8.55 -6.60
C ALA A 82 -28.10 7.37 -6.96
N VAL A 83 -26.99 7.20 -6.25
CA VAL A 83 -26.11 6.04 -6.40
C VAL A 83 -26.07 5.30 -5.07
N PHE A 84 -26.40 4.02 -5.11
CA PHE A 84 -26.24 3.12 -3.96
C PHE A 84 -24.90 2.41 -4.06
N GLN A 85 -24.07 2.56 -3.04
CA GLN A 85 -22.78 1.88 -2.98
C GLN A 85 -22.71 0.99 -1.75
N ALA A 86 -22.54 -0.31 -2.00
CA ALA A 86 -22.21 -1.31 -0.99
C ALA A 86 -21.06 -2.15 -1.53
N TYR A 87 -19.91 -2.09 -0.86
CA TYR A 87 -18.74 -2.85 -1.28
C TYR A 87 -17.88 -3.22 -0.07
N GLN A 88 -17.43 -4.47 -0.06
CA GLN A 88 -16.47 -5.00 0.90
C GLN A 88 -15.21 -5.41 0.16
N LYS A 89 -14.06 -4.88 0.59
CA LYS A 89 -12.74 -5.25 0.09
C LYS A 89 -11.97 -5.96 1.19
N ASP A 90 -11.55 -7.19 0.91
CA ASP A 90 -10.59 -7.92 1.74
C ASP A 90 -9.33 -8.16 0.90
N THR A 91 -8.17 -7.77 1.43
CA THR A 91 -6.87 -7.99 0.79
C THR A 91 -5.89 -8.55 1.81
N ASP A 92 -5.30 -9.70 1.49
CA ASP A 92 -4.33 -10.45 2.32
C ASP A 92 -3.03 -10.71 1.51
N ILE A 93 -1.88 -10.10 1.86
CA ILE A 93 -0.59 -10.20 1.11
C ILE A 93 0.60 -9.90 2.08
N HIS A 94 1.86 -10.39 2.00
CA HIS A 94 2.67 -11.46 1.33
C HIS A 94 4.04 -11.52 2.07
N ILE A 95 4.72 -12.67 2.08
CA ILE A 95 6.10 -12.85 2.60
C ILE A 95 7.08 -11.91 1.89
N LEU A 96 7.95 -11.23 2.65
CA LEU A 96 8.75 -10.14 2.13
C LEU A 96 10.12 -10.62 1.63
N SER A 97 10.80 -11.55 2.31
CA SER A 97 12.11 -12.13 1.88
C SER A 97 12.61 -13.24 2.81
N THR A 98 13.45 -14.15 2.28
CA THR A 98 14.17 -15.20 3.05
C THR A 98 15.68 -15.17 2.77
N PRO A 99 16.45 -14.19 3.29
CA PRO A 99 17.88 -14.17 3.08
C PRO A 99 18.57 -15.32 3.83
N GLN A 100 19.57 -15.92 3.19
CA GLN A 100 20.37 -17.01 3.72
C GLN A 100 21.84 -16.68 3.48
N ILE A 101 22.68 -16.89 4.50
CA ILE A 101 24.12 -16.66 4.45
C ILE A 101 24.81 -17.73 5.30
N LEU A 102 25.98 -18.17 4.84
CA LEU A 102 26.86 -19.11 5.53
C LEU A 102 28.13 -18.36 5.92
N THR A 103 28.61 -18.56 7.14
CA THR A 103 29.84 -17.95 7.65
C THR A 103 30.54 -18.87 8.65
N LEU A 104 31.79 -18.55 8.97
CA LEU A 104 32.57 -19.23 10.00
C LEU A 104 32.18 -18.72 11.39
N ASP A 105 32.55 -19.48 12.41
CA ASP A 105 32.41 -19.06 13.81
C ASP A 105 33.27 -17.81 14.09
N ASN A 106 32.71 -16.86 14.83
CA ASN A 106 33.29 -15.53 15.12
C ASN A 106 33.56 -14.62 13.91
N GLU A 107 33.16 -15.00 12.70
CA GLU A 107 33.35 -14.19 11.49
C GLU A 107 32.07 -13.43 11.10
N GLU A 108 32.17 -12.11 10.95
CA GLU A 108 31.06 -11.30 10.47
C GLU A 108 30.79 -11.56 8.99
N ALA A 109 29.52 -11.78 8.66
CA ALA A 109 29.08 -11.94 7.28
C ALA A 109 27.86 -11.07 6.99
N GLU A 110 27.82 -10.54 5.77
CA GLU A 110 26.77 -9.64 5.30
C GLU A 110 26.24 -10.09 3.94
N ILE A 111 24.92 -10.05 3.79
CA ILE A 111 24.24 -10.20 2.51
C ILE A 111 23.31 -9.01 2.30
N TYR A 112 23.43 -8.39 1.12
CA TYR A 112 22.55 -7.33 0.66
C TYR A 112 21.83 -7.80 -0.62
N VAL A 113 20.50 -7.65 -0.63
CA VAL A 113 19.65 -7.95 -1.78
C VAL A 113 18.72 -6.77 -1.99
N GLY A 114 18.93 -6.01 -3.05
CA GLY A 114 18.15 -4.81 -3.32
C GLY A 114 18.43 -4.20 -4.67
N GLU A 115 17.80 -3.06 -4.88
CA GLU A 115 17.95 -2.20 -6.04
C GLU A 115 18.57 -0.87 -5.59
N ASN A 116 19.23 -0.18 -6.50
CA ASN A 116 19.73 1.16 -6.25
C ASN A 116 18.89 2.16 -7.04
N ILE A 117 18.22 3.06 -6.33
CA ILE A 117 17.27 4.00 -6.95
C ILE A 117 17.79 5.45 -6.86
N PRO A 118 17.61 6.28 -7.90
CA PRO A 118 18.02 7.67 -7.88
C PRO A 118 17.02 8.53 -7.07
N TYR A 119 17.54 9.38 -6.20
CA TYR A 119 16.82 10.42 -5.47
C TYR A 119 17.19 11.78 -6.02
N GLN A 120 16.22 12.54 -6.49
CA GLN A 120 16.48 13.90 -6.95
C GLN A 120 16.73 14.83 -5.75
N THR A 121 17.98 15.28 -5.57
CA THR A 121 18.43 16.10 -4.42
C THR A 121 18.32 17.60 -4.70
N ARG A 122 18.42 18.01 -5.96
CA ARG A 122 18.29 19.42 -6.38
C ARG A 122 17.60 19.51 -7.73
N GLN A 123 16.67 20.45 -7.85
CA GLN A 123 16.12 20.90 -9.13
C GLN A 123 16.30 22.41 -9.18
N GLU A 124 16.95 22.91 -10.22
CA GLU A 124 17.09 24.33 -10.47
C GLU A 124 16.54 24.63 -11.87
N THR A 125 15.43 25.35 -11.89
CA THR A 125 14.79 25.82 -13.13
C THR A 125 15.22 27.26 -13.35
N SER A 126 16.06 27.48 -14.36
CA SER A 126 16.49 28.83 -14.76
C SER A 126 15.52 29.43 -15.77
N GLN A 127 15.33 30.75 -15.76
CA GLN A 127 14.51 31.49 -16.75
C GLN A 127 15.02 31.36 -18.20
N THR A 128 16.21 30.77 -18.41
CA THR A 128 16.86 30.59 -19.72
C THR A 128 16.79 29.13 -20.25
N ASP A 129 15.72 28.40 -19.94
CA ASP A 129 15.35 27.13 -20.58
C ASP A 129 16.37 25.98 -20.38
N ARG A 130 17.05 25.96 -19.24
CA ARG A 130 17.86 24.81 -18.79
C ARG A 130 17.47 24.41 -17.39
N ASP A 131 16.84 23.25 -17.28
CA ASP A 131 16.59 22.57 -16.02
C ASP A 131 17.82 21.74 -15.63
N TYR A 132 18.34 21.98 -14.42
CA TYR A 132 19.37 21.14 -13.81
C TYR A 132 18.75 20.28 -12.72
N SER A 133 18.84 18.96 -12.87
CA SER A 133 18.45 17.99 -11.84
C SER A 133 19.69 17.22 -11.37
N SER A 134 19.96 17.23 -10.07
CA SER A 134 20.99 16.39 -9.44
C SER A 134 20.35 15.18 -8.77
N TYR A 135 20.96 14.01 -8.91
CA TYR A 135 20.47 12.75 -8.35
C TYR A 135 21.52 12.13 -7.41
N GLU A 136 21.05 11.59 -6.29
CA GLU A 136 21.82 10.76 -5.35
C GLU A 136 21.25 9.35 -5.37
N TYR A 137 22.09 8.35 -5.56
CA TYR A 137 21.68 6.96 -5.58
C TYR A 137 21.58 6.41 -4.15
N LYS A 138 20.44 5.79 -3.80
CA LYS A 138 20.27 5.13 -2.51
C LYS A 138 19.81 3.69 -2.69
N ASP A 139 20.42 2.84 -1.88
CA ASP A 139 20.17 1.42 -1.82
C ASP A 139 18.85 1.11 -1.10
N VAL A 140 17.97 0.36 -1.77
CA VAL A 140 16.68 -0.08 -1.27
C VAL A 140 16.59 -1.59 -1.40
N GLY A 141 16.53 -2.27 -0.26
CA GLY A 141 16.46 -3.72 -0.23
C GLY A 141 16.55 -4.29 1.18
N VAL A 142 16.92 -5.56 1.26
CA VAL A 142 17.13 -6.29 2.50
C VAL A 142 18.63 -6.45 2.73
N SER A 143 19.14 -5.91 3.83
CA SER A 143 20.47 -6.22 4.36
C SER A 143 20.34 -7.11 5.59
N LEU A 144 21.17 -8.13 5.67
CA LEU A 144 21.36 -8.97 6.85
C LEU A 144 22.84 -9.10 7.13
N LYS A 145 23.27 -8.58 8.28
CA LYS A 145 24.61 -8.73 8.84
C LYS A 145 24.53 -9.56 10.11
N ILE A 146 25.37 -10.59 10.20
CA ILE A 146 25.39 -11.49 11.34
C ILE A 146 26.83 -11.79 11.78
N THR A 147 27.01 -11.98 13.08
CA THR A 147 28.24 -12.53 13.67
C THR A 147 27.84 -13.68 14.60
N PRO A 148 28.14 -14.95 14.25
CA PRO A 148 27.83 -16.08 15.09
C PRO A 148 28.94 -16.37 16.09
N GLN A 149 28.54 -16.93 17.23
CA GLN A 149 29.42 -17.57 18.21
C GLN A 149 28.77 -18.89 18.65
N ILE A 150 29.46 -20.00 18.43
CA ILE A 150 28.96 -21.35 18.72
C ILE A 150 29.53 -21.81 20.06
N ASN A 151 28.70 -22.44 20.90
CA ASN A 151 29.14 -23.11 22.12
C ASN A 151 29.17 -24.64 21.98
N GLU A 152 29.77 -25.33 22.96
CA GLU A 152 29.90 -26.79 22.97
C GLU A 152 28.55 -27.53 22.98
N GLU A 153 27.48 -26.89 23.45
CA GLU A 153 26.11 -27.44 23.49
C GLU A 153 25.30 -27.15 22.21
N ARG A 154 25.94 -26.69 21.13
CA ARG A 154 25.30 -26.32 19.85
C ARG A 154 24.25 -25.21 19.98
N PHE A 155 24.41 -24.33 20.94
CA PHE A 155 23.77 -23.01 20.92
C PHE A 155 24.63 -22.04 20.12
N VAL A 156 23.95 -21.22 19.33
CA VAL A 156 24.54 -20.15 18.54
C VAL A 156 24.07 -18.84 19.14
N ARG A 157 25.02 -18.07 19.67
CA ARG A 157 24.82 -16.65 19.97
C ARG A 157 25.01 -15.89 18.67
N LEU A 158 23.98 -15.19 18.22
CA LEU A 158 24.00 -14.38 17.01
C LEU A 158 23.90 -12.91 17.39
N ASN A 159 24.88 -12.11 16.98
CA ASN A 159 24.71 -10.67 16.85
C ASN A 159 24.11 -10.39 15.48
N ILE A 160 22.91 -9.82 15.44
CA ILE A 160 22.11 -9.68 14.22
C ILE A 160 21.82 -8.20 13.99
N PHE A 161 22.17 -7.73 12.79
CA PHE A 161 21.74 -6.47 12.24
C PHE A 161 20.96 -6.74 10.96
N GLN A 162 19.67 -6.38 10.96
CA GLN A 162 18.76 -6.64 9.85
C GLN A 162 18.09 -5.33 9.45
N GLU A 163 18.22 -4.97 8.18
CA GLU A 163 17.62 -3.77 7.61
C GLU A 163 16.73 -4.13 6.42
N VAL A 164 15.49 -3.64 6.40
CA VAL A 164 14.59 -3.67 5.23
C VAL A 164 14.27 -2.25 4.82
N THR A 165 14.57 -1.90 3.59
CA THR A 165 14.16 -0.65 2.96
C THR A 165 13.26 -0.98 1.77
N LYS A 166 12.12 -0.29 1.66
CA LYS A 166 11.16 -0.46 0.56
C LYS A 166 10.70 0.90 0.03
N VAL A 167 10.52 1.04 -1.28
CA VAL A 167 9.86 2.21 -1.88
C VAL A 167 8.35 2.11 -1.67
N VAL A 168 7.75 3.14 -1.09
CA VAL A 168 6.31 3.22 -0.82
C VAL A 168 5.60 4.02 -1.91
N ASP A 169 6.24 5.09 -2.38
CA ASP A 169 5.67 5.98 -3.40
C ASP A 169 6.77 6.56 -4.29
N ASN A 170 6.44 6.82 -5.55
CA ASN A 170 7.34 7.28 -6.61
C ASN A 170 6.75 8.50 -7.32
N GLU A 171 6.34 9.51 -6.56
CA GLU A 171 5.92 10.79 -7.14
C GLU A 171 7.15 11.58 -7.65
N GLY A 172 7.25 11.74 -8.97
CA GLY A 172 8.12 12.73 -9.62
C GLY A 172 9.60 12.68 -9.23
N ASN A 173 10.26 11.52 -9.38
CA ASN A 173 11.69 11.30 -9.09
C ASN A 173 12.10 11.54 -7.62
N ARG A 174 11.13 11.57 -6.69
CA ARG A 174 11.34 11.75 -5.25
C ARG A 174 10.71 10.57 -4.49
N PRO A 175 11.34 9.39 -4.55
CA PRO A 175 10.80 8.21 -3.89
C PRO A 175 10.69 8.43 -2.38
N THR A 176 9.54 8.05 -1.80
CA THR A 176 9.40 7.87 -0.36
C THR A 176 9.80 6.44 -0.02
N THR A 177 10.80 6.26 0.84
CA THR A 177 11.19 4.94 1.34
C THR A 177 10.79 4.72 2.79
N LEU A 178 10.37 3.50 3.06
CA LEU A 178 10.13 3.00 4.40
C LEU A 178 11.30 2.11 4.80
N LYS A 179 11.94 2.49 5.91
CA LYS A 179 13.13 1.83 6.43
C LYS A 179 12.82 1.18 7.78
N ARG A 180 13.15 -0.09 7.94
CA ARG A 180 13.00 -0.87 9.17
C ARG A 180 14.34 -1.48 9.53
N ASN A 181 14.76 -1.30 10.77
CA ASN A 181 16.05 -1.78 11.24
C ASN A 181 15.87 -2.49 12.59
N THR A 182 16.51 -3.65 12.73
CA THR A 182 16.55 -4.43 13.96
C THR A 182 18.00 -4.77 14.29
N LYS A 183 18.45 -4.36 15.48
CA LYS A 183 19.75 -4.74 16.03
C LYS A 183 19.55 -5.47 17.34
N THR A 184 19.94 -6.73 17.41
CA THR A 184 19.72 -7.55 18.60
C THR A 184 20.76 -8.66 18.72
N THR A 185 20.96 -9.13 19.95
CA THR A 185 21.81 -10.28 20.24
C THR A 185 20.96 -11.35 20.89
N VAL A 186 20.95 -12.53 20.31
CA VAL A 186 20.09 -13.65 20.73
C VAL A 186 20.89 -14.94 20.80
N THR A 187 20.50 -15.84 21.71
CA THR A 187 21.08 -17.18 21.80
C THR A 187 20.01 -18.19 21.45
N ILE A 188 20.29 -19.02 20.45
CA ILE A 188 19.34 -19.95 19.85
C ILE A 188 20.01 -21.31 19.72
N LYS A 189 19.27 -22.39 19.95
CA LYS A 189 19.78 -23.74 19.71
C LYS A 189 19.83 -24.03 18.21
N ASP A 190 20.81 -24.80 17.75
CA ASP A 190 20.88 -25.30 16.38
C ASP A 190 19.53 -25.87 15.91
N ARG A 191 19.11 -25.50 14.69
CA ARG A 191 17.83 -25.86 14.04
C ARG A 191 16.56 -25.36 14.72
N ASN A 192 16.64 -24.57 15.79
CA ASN A 192 15.47 -23.96 16.40
C ASN A 192 15.21 -22.56 15.81
N THR A 193 13.94 -22.25 15.58
CA THR A 193 13.53 -20.92 15.11
C THR A 193 13.12 -20.05 16.29
N ILE A 194 13.57 -18.80 16.32
CA ILE A 194 13.05 -17.78 17.24
C ILE A 194 12.50 -16.58 16.48
N VAL A 195 11.63 -15.82 17.15
CA VAL A 195 11.14 -14.53 16.69
C VAL A 195 11.96 -13.43 17.37
N ILE A 196 12.69 -12.64 16.59
CA ILE A 196 13.59 -11.60 17.13
C ILE A 196 12.95 -10.20 17.17
N GLY A 197 11.80 -10.03 16.54
CA GLY A 197 11.11 -8.74 16.49
C GLY A 197 9.69 -8.86 15.94
N GLY A 198 8.82 -8.00 16.43
CA GLY A 198 7.41 -7.89 16.06
C GLY A 198 6.95 -6.43 16.13
N LEU A 199 6.41 -5.89 15.03
CA LEU A 199 5.67 -4.62 15.06
C LEU A 199 4.24 -4.91 14.63
N ILE A 200 3.29 -4.56 15.49
CA ILE A 200 1.85 -4.67 15.23
C ILE A 200 1.31 -3.26 15.10
N GLY A 201 0.91 -2.87 13.90
CA GLY A 201 0.13 -1.67 13.64
C GLY A 201 -1.33 -2.06 13.39
N ASP A 202 -2.26 -1.35 14.02
CA ASP A 202 -3.70 -1.41 13.75
C ASP A 202 -4.18 0.02 13.57
N ASP A 203 -4.48 0.40 12.34
CA ASP A 203 -5.06 1.69 12.01
C ASP A 203 -6.52 1.49 11.63
N ILE A 204 -7.41 2.23 12.29
CA ILE A 204 -8.85 2.20 12.04
C ILE A 204 -9.27 3.62 11.67
N THR A 205 -9.56 3.82 10.39
CA THR A 205 -10.12 5.06 9.87
C THR A 205 -11.63 4.90 9.68
N ASN A 206 -12.40 5.64 10.46
CA ASN A 206 -13.86 5.72 10.34
C ASN A 206 -14.26 7.08 9.77
N THR A 207 -14.82 7.08 8.56
CA THR A 207 -15.33 8.29 7.91
C THR A 207 -16.84 8.19 7.81
N VAL A 208 -17.55 9.17 8.38
CA VAL A 208 -19.01 9.27 8.29
C VAL A 208 -19.37 10.62 7.67
N HIS A 209 -20.04 10.58 6.52
CA HIS A 209 -20.68 11.75 5.94
C HIS A 209 -22.18 11.60 6.11
N GLN A 210 -22.85 12.66 6.56
CA GLN A 210 -24.30 12.63 6.73
C GLN A 210 -24.90 13.99 6.44
N VAL A 211 -26.14 14.00 5.94
CA VAL A 211 -26.94 15.22 5.84
C VAL A 211 -27.32 15.67 7.25
N PRO A 212 -27.07 16.94 7.65
CA PRO A 212 -27.60 17.47 8.90
C PRO A 212 -29.12 17.27 8.99
N CYS A 213 -29.64 16.95 10.17
CA CYS A 213 -31.05 16.59 10.45
C CYS A 213 -31.52 15.26 9.82
N LEU A 214 -31.44 15.08 8.51
CA LEU A 214 -31.99 13.91 7.79
C LEU A 214 -31.21 12.61 8.05
N GLY A 215 -29.89 12.70 8.27
CA GLY A 215 -29.04 11.54 8.57
C GLY A 215 -29.29 10.92 9.96
N ASN A 216 -29.89 11.68 10.88
CA ASN A 216 -30.16 11.25 12.26
C ASN A 216 -31.55 10.59 12.43
N ILE A 217 -32.36 10.50 11.37
CA ILE A 217 -33.69 9.88 11.45
C ILE A 217 -33.52 8.37 11.69
N PRO A 218 -34.12 7.79 12.75
CA PRO A 218 -34.09 6.35 12.99
C PRO A 218 -34.73 5.60 11.80
N PHE A 219 -34.20 4.42 11.46
CA PHE A 219 -34.56 3.60 10.30
C PHE A 219 -34.23 4.21 8.92
N MET A 220 -34.67 5.44 8.63
CA MET A 220 -34.54 6.05 7.30
C MET A 220 -33.21 6.79 7.07
N GLY A 221 -32.47 7.13 8.13
CA GLY A 221 -31.23 7.90 8.04
C GLY A 221 -30.12 7.24 7.21
N TRP A 222 -30.19 5.92 6.96
CA TRP A 222 -29.27 5.20 6.06
C TRP A 222 -29.39 5.62 4.60
N LEU A 223 -30.52 6.19 4.18
CA LEU A 223 -30.64 6.79 2.84
C LEU A 223 -29.90 8.14 2.77
N PHE A 224 -29.52 8.74 3.89
CA PHE A 224 -29.01 10.12 3.96
C PHE A 224 -27.61 10.20 4.60
N LYS A 225 -26.94 9.06 4.74
CA LYS A 225 -25.59 8.96 5.28
C LYS A 225 -24.76 7.94 4.51
N TYR A 226 -23.46 8.17 4.53
CA TYR A 226 -22.43 7.32 3.99
C TYR A 226 -21.44 7.00 5.12
N LYS A 227 -21.19 5.71 5.33
CA LYS A 227 -20.16 5.23 6.27
C LYS A 227 -19.10 4.48 5.48
N SER A 228 -17.86 4.90 5.64
CA SER A 228 -16.67 4.18 5.22
C SER A 228 -15.85 3.80 6.43
N GLU A 229 -15.58 2.51 6.58
CA GLU A 229 -14.70 1.96 7.60
C GLU A 229 -13.52 1.30 6.89
N ASN A 230 -12.32 1.78 7.16
CA ASN A 230 -11.09 1.22 6.63
C ASN A 230 -10.20 0.80 7.80
N ARG A 231 -9.88 -0.49 7.87
CA ARG A 231 -8.99 -1.03 8.90
C ARG A 231 -7.77 -1.62 8.24
N GLU A 232 -6.62 -1.03 8.51
CA GLU A 232 -5.32 -1.53 8.05
C GLU A 232 -4.56 -2.14 9.23
N LYS A 233 -4.30 -3.45 9.16
CA LYS A 233 -3.41 -4.13 10.09
C LYS A 233 -2.10 -4.48 9.42
N ARG A 234 -1.00 -4.11 10.05
CA ARG A 234 0.35 -4.34 9.56
C ARG A 234 1.16 -5.06 10.63
N ASN A 235 1.45 -6.33 10.40
CA ASN A 235 2.30 -7.12 11.28
C ASN A 235 3.61 -7.47 10.57
N LEU A 236 4.74 -7.15 11.19
CA LEU A 236 6.05 -7.61 10.73
C LEU A 236 6.59 -8.62 11.73
N PHE A 237 6.98 -9.79 11.25
CA PHE A 237 7.70 -10.80 12.04
C PHE A 237 9.05 -11.11 11.40
N ILE A 238 10.09 -11.18 12.22
CA ILE A 238 11.43 -11.59 11.80
C ILE A 238 11.78 -12.88 12.54
N PHE A 239 11.89 -13.96 11.77
CA PHE A 239 12.27 -15.28 12.24
C PHE A 239 13.74 -15.55 11.89
N ILE A 240 14.47 -16.17 12.82
CA ILE A 240 15.85 -16.59 12.62
C ILE A 240 15.97 -18.07 12.97
N THR A 241 16.60 -18.84 12.08
CA THR A 241 16.93 -20.25 12.29
C THR A 241 18.41 -20.47 11.99
N PRO A 242 19.27 -20.70 13.00
CA PRO A 242 20.66 -21.08 12.77
C PRO A 242 20.78 -22.56 12.38
N HIS A 243 21.77 -22.86 11.55
CA HIS A 243 22.17 -24.23 11.21
C HIS A 243 23.69 -24.32 11.37
N ILE A 244 24.16 -25.19 12.27
CA ILE A 244 25.58 -25.47 12.46
C ILE A 244 25.98 -26.59 11.49
N ILE A 245 27.11 -26.40 10.80
CA ILE A 245 27.70 -27.37 9.87
C ILE A 245 29.10 -27.70 10.37
N GLU A 246 29.31 -28.90 10.92
CA GLU A 246 30.62 -29.31 11.46
C GLU A 246 31.38 -30.22 10.50
N ASN A 247 30.68 -31.02 9.68
CA ASN A 247 31.29 -32.05 8.85
C ASN A 247 30.79 -31.99 7.39
N PRO A 248 31.54 -32.57 6.43
CA PRO A 248 31.14 -32.59 5.03
C PRO A 248 29.82 -33.32 4.75
N VAL A 249 29.42 -34.25 5.62
CA VAL A 249 28.17 -35.01 5.49
C VAL A 249 26.96 -34.11 5.76
N GLU A 250 27.03 -33.28 6.81
CA GLU A 250 26.03 -32.26 7.13
C GLU A 250 25.94 -31.20 6.03
N ALA A 251 27.09 -30.75 5.51
CA ALA A 251 27.12 -29.82 4.39
C ALA A 251 26.40 -30.39 3.16
N LYS A 252 26.63 -31.67 2.85
CA LYS A 252 25.97 -32.37 1.75
C LYS A 252 24.47 -32.52 1.98
N ALA A 253 24.03 -32.84 3.20
CA ALA A 253 22.62 -32.97 3.53
C ALA A 253 21.86 -31.66 3.31
N ILE A 254 22.41 -30.53 3.78
CA ILE A 254 21.82 -29.20 3.57
C ILE A 254 21.79 -28.84 2.08
N TYR A 255 22.85 -29.17 1.34
CA TYR A 255 22.88 -28.95 -0.10
C TYR A 255 21.78 -29.71 -0.84
N GLU A 256 21.58 -31.00 -0.51
CA GLU A 256 20.53 -31.83 -1.12
C GLU A 256 19.12 -31.32 -0.78
N GLU A 257 18.91 -30.89 0.47
CA GLU A 257 17.66 -30.27 0.91
C GLU A 257 17.36 -28.98 0.11
N LYS A 258 18.31 -28.04 0.05
CA LYS A 258 18.15 -26.78 -0.69
C LYS A 258 17.97 -27.00 -2.19
N LYS A 259 18.67 -27.97 -2.76
CA LYS A 259 18.48 -28.37 -4.16
C LYS A 259 17.06 -28.89 -4.40
N GLY A 260 16.56 -29.74 -3.51
CA GLY A 260 15.19 -30.25 -3.57
C GLY A 260 14.14 -29.15 -3.50
N ASP A 261 14.32 -28.14 -2.64
CA ASP A 261 13.42 -27.00 -2.55
C ASP A 261 13.43 -26.15 -3.83
N ILE A 262 14.60 -25.91 -4.42
CA ILE A 262 14.74 -25.20 -5.70
C ILE A 262 14.01 -25.97 -6.82
N ASP A 263 14.16 -27.29 -6.87
CA ASP A 263 13.53 -28.10 -7.90
C ASP A 263 12.00 -28.12 -7.77
N LYS A 264 11.46 -28.18 -6.54
CA LYS A 264 10.01 -28.01 -6.29
C LYS A 264 9.50 -26.65 -6.76
N VAL A 265 10.25 -25.57 -6.52
CA VAL A 265 9.87 -24.23 -6.99
C VAL A 265 9.85 -24.20 -8.52
N LYS A 266 10.85 -24.76 -9.20
CA LYS A 266 10.86 -24.87 -10.67
C LYS A 266 9.66 -25.64 -11.19
N GLU A 267 9.34 -26.79 -10.60
CA GLU A 267 8.18 -27.59 -11.00
C GLU A 267 6.85 -26.86 -10.77
N GLY A 268 6.70 -26.17 -9.64
CA GLY A 268 5.52 -25.38 -9.32
C GLY A 268 5.30 -24.21 -10.30
N VAL A 269 6.39 -23.53 -10.69
CA VAL A 269 6.38 -22.49 -11.71
C VAL A 269 5.99 -23.09 -13.07
N ILE A 270 6.60 -24.22 -13.48
CA ILE A 270 6.30 -24.91 -14.74
C ILE A 270 4.82 -25.36 -14.81
N ARG A 271 4.25 -25.87 -13.70
CA ARG A 271 2.83 -26.23 -13.62
C ARG A 271 1.91 -25.01 -13.79
N LYS A 272 2.21 -23.88 -13.13
CA LYS A 272 1.44 -22.62 -13.31
C LYS A 272 1.45 -22.13 -14.76
N TYR A 273 2.59 -22.24 -15.46
CA TYR A 273 2.69 -21.86 -16.88
C TYR A 273 1.88 -22.79 -17.80
N LYS A 274 1.92 -24.12 -17.58
CA LYS A 274 1.11 -25.06 -18.37
C LYS A 274 -0.40 -24.83 -18.21
N MET A 275 -0.88 -24.51 -17.00
CA MET A 275 -2.30 -24.21 -16.78
C MET A 275 -2.75 -22.90 -17.45
N LYS A 276 -1.90 -21.87 -17.50
CA LYS A 276 -2.21 -20.63 -18.23
C LYS A 276 -2.26 -20.84 -19.74
N ARG A 277 -1.46 -21.76 -20.29
CA ARG A 277 -1.44 -22.07 -21.73
C ARG A 277 -2.66 -22.87 -22.18
N ASN A 278 -3.23 -23.71 -21.32
CA ASN A 278 -4.46 -24.47 -21.61
C ASN A 278 -5.76 -23.67 -21.38
N LYS A 279 -5.67 -22.42 -20.93
CA LYS A 279 -6.82 -21.49 -20.74
C LYS A 279 -6.91 -20.40 -21.80
N LYS A 280 -6.10 -20.47 -22.87
CA LYS A 280 -6.25 -19.70 -24.10
C LYS A 280 -6.63 -20.65 -25.22
#